data_AF-A0A7J6SEN1-F1
#
_entry.id   AF-A0A7J6SEN1-F1
#
_cell.length_a   1.000
_cell.length_b   1.000
_cell.length_c   1.000
_cell.angle_alpha   90.00
_cell.angle_beta   90.00
_cell.angle_gamma   90.00
#
_symmetry.space_group_name_H-M   'P 1'
#
loop_
_entity.id
_entity.type
_entity.pdbx_description
1 polymer ?
#
loop_
_entity_poly.entity_id
_entity_poly.type
_entity_poly.pdbx_seq_one_letter_code
_entity_poly.pdbx_strand_id
1 'polypeptide(L)'
;RKTRVRISSFVASGKCDRRACSLLPEVANAKFVGDIPPNGVFDHEAVAEYACKEGHTADGLVLGPRRVLYRCHISGLFRPVRVDITECKPLRCGAPFELPHAYPTSHKIGEAVVYPQRVNYSCNEHFTANGEDDGPSKMEGT
;
A
#
# COMPACT_ATOMS: atom_id res chain seq x y z
N ARG A 1 -42.91 -60.88 1.50
CA ARG A 1 -41.70 -60.85 2.37
C ARG A 1 -40.55 -60.21 1.59
N LYS A 2 -40.17 -58.99 1.99
CA LYS A 2 -38.93 -58.22 1.76
C LYS A 2 -38.13 -58.48 0.47
N THR A 3 -38.29 -57.58 -0.49
CA THR A 3 -37.37 -57.35 -1.62
C THR A 3 -36.00 -56.95 -1.07
N ARG A 4 -34.95 -57.75 -1.34
CA ARG A 4 -33.57 -57.39 -0.99
C ARG A 4 -33.11 -56.24 -1.88
N VAL A 5 -33.07 -55.03 -1.33
CA VAL A 5 -32.34 -53.91 -1.91
C VAL A 5 -30.85 -54.28 -1.85
N ARG A 6 -30.21 -54.49 -3.00
CA ARG A 6 -28.75 -54.47 -3.10
C ARG A 6 -28.33 -53.04 -2.86
N ILE A 7 -27.90 -52.73 -1.63
CA ILE A 7 -27.20 -51.49 -1.35
C ILE A 7 -25.84 -51.63 -2.04
N SER A 8 -25.75 -51.13 -3.27
CA SER A 8 -24.47 -50.87 -3.92
C SER A 8 -23.74 -49.89 -3.02
N SER A 9 -22.73 -50.38 -2.33
CA SER A 9 -21.78 -49.60 -1.56
C SER A 9 -21.15 -48.56 -2.47
N PHE A 10 -21.60 -47.32 -2.38
CA PHE A 10 -20.89 -46.18 -2.93
C PHE A 10 -19.62 -46.00 -2.09
N VAL A 11 -18.51 -46.54 -2.59
CA VAL A 11 -17.18 -46.18 -2.09
C VAL A 11 -16.87 -44.80 -2.68
N ALA A 12 -17.07 -43.76 -1.87
CA ALA A 12 -16.60 -42.43 -2.22
C ALA A 12 -15.07 -42.41 -2.12
N SER A 13 -14.38 -42.61 -3.24
CA SER A 13 -12.92 -42.51 -3.34
C SER A 13 -12.44 -41.08 -3.64
N GLY A 14 -13.13 -40.08 -3.10
CA GLY A 14 -12.75 -38.68 -3.23
C GLY A 14 -11.91 -38.22 -2.05
N LYS A 15 -10.71 -37.68 -2.30
CA LYS A 15 -10.01 -36.86 -1.30
C LYS A 15 -10.62 -35.47 -1.34
N CYS A 16 -11.04 -34.96 -0.18
CA CYS A 16 -11.46 -33.57 -0.05
C CYS A 16 -10.22 -32.73 0.19
N ASP A 17 -9.79 -31.96 -0.81
CA ASP A 17 -8.69 -31.00 -0.65
C ASP A 17 -9.21 -29.66 -0.11
N ARG A 18 -8.37 -28.94 0.64
CA ARG A 18 -8.71 -27.59 1.12
C ARG A 18 -8.83 -26.64 -0.06
N ARG A 19 -9.72 -25.64 0.07
CA ARG A 19 -9.80 -24.57 -0.92
C ARG A 19 -8.50 -23.79 -0.96
N ALA A 20 -7.96 -23.65 -2.16
CA ALA A 20 -6.79 -22.85 -2.46
C ALA A 20 -7.22 -21.50 -3.06
N CYS A 21 -6.34 -20.51 -3.05
CA CYS A 21 -6.58 -19.18 -3.59
C CYS A 21 -5.83 -19.03 -4.91
N SER A 22 -6.45 -18.41 -5.92
CA SER A 22 -5.79 -18.19 -7.22
C SER A 22 -5.80 -16.73 -7.69
N LEU A 23 -6.54 -15.86 -7.00
CA LEU A 23 -6.64 -14.45 -7.34
C LEU A 23 -5.97 -13.62 -6.24
N LEU A 24 -4.75 -13.15 -6.52
CA LEU A 24 -4.06 -12.20 -5.66
C LEU A 24 -4.84 -10.88 -5.58
N PRO A 25 -5.02 -10.29 -4.38
CA PRO A 25 -5.61 -8.98 -4.23
C PRO A 25 -4.83 -7.90 -5.00
N GLU A 26 -5.55 -6.91 -5.53
CA GLU A 26 -4.90 -5.72 -6.04
C GLU A 26 -4.67 -4.73 -4.89
N VAL A 27 -3.42 -4.27 -4.75
CA VAL A 27 -3.05 -3.26 -3.76
C VAL A 27 -2.39 -2.10 -4.50
N ALA A 28 -3.11 -0.99 -4.64
CA ALA A 28 -2.61 0.20 -5.32
C ALA A 28 -1.37 0.76 -4.59
N ASN A 29 -0.43 1.31 -5.36
CA ASN A 29 0.86 1.80 -4.85
C ASN A 29 1.67 0.78 -4.05
N ALA A 30 1.48 -0.51 -4.30
CA ALA A 30 2.31 -1.57 -3.76
C ALA A 30 2.82 -2.50 -4.88
N LYS A 31 3.75 -3.38 -4.51
CA LYS A 31 4.26 -4.47 -5.35
C LYS A 31 4.17 -5.77 -4.56
N PHE A 32 3.66 -6.82 -5.18
CA PHE A 32 3.70 -8.16 -4.60
C PHE A 32 5.16 -8.58 -4.35
N VAL A 33 5.42 -9.20 -3.21
CA VAL A 33 6.74 -9.67 -2.78
C VAL A 33 6.69 -11.19 -2.69
N GLY A 34 7.47 -11.84 -3.53
CA GLY A 34 7.59 -13.30 -3.58
C GLY A 34 7.32 -13.85 -4.98
N ASP A 35 7.34 -15.16 -5.08
CA ASP A 35 7.11 -15.88 -6.33
C ASP A 35 5.65 -16.31 -6.45
N ILE A 36 5.10 -16.18 -7.65
CA ILE A 36 3.79 -16.72 -7.98
C ILE A 36 4.01 -18.19 -8.37
N PRO A 37 3.30 -19.16 -7.75
CA PRO A 37 3.36 -20.56 -8.13
C PRO A 37 3.11 -20.75 -9.64
N PRO A 38 3.72 -21.73 -10.32
CA PRO A 38 3.55 -21.93 -11.76
C PRO A 38 2.09 -22.17 -12.20
N ASN A 39 1.29 -22.77 -11.31
CA ASN A 39 -0.14 -22.99 -11.52
C ASN A 39 -1.01 -21.78 -11.09
N GLY A 40 -0.42 -20.74 -10.52
CA GLY A 40 -1.12 -19.57 -9.97
C GLY A 40 -1.96 -19.88 -8.73
N VAL A 41 -1.75 -21.02 -8.07
CA VAL A 41 -2.56 -21.48 -6.95
C VAL A 41 -1.74 -21.43 -5.65
N PHE A 42 -2.28 -20.72 -4.67
CA PHE A 42 -1.75 -20.58 -3.32
C PHE A 42 -2.49 -21.50 -2.36
N ASP A 43 -1.74 -22.31 -1.63
CA ASP A 43 -2.30 -23.22 -0.63
C ASP A 43 -3.02 -22.47 0.49
N HIS A 44 -3.88 -23.20 1.22
CA HIS A 44 -4.51 -22.68 2.42
C HIS A 44 -3.46 -22.12 3.40
N GLU A 45 -3.76 -21.01 4.06
CA GLU A 45 -2.85 -20.25 4.94
C GLU A 45 -1.64 -19.59 4.28
N ALA A 46 -1.43 -19.75 2.97
CA ALA A 46 -0.41 -19.01 2.24
C ALA A 46 -0.59 -17.50 2.45
N VAL A 47 0.54 -16.80 2.58
CA VAL A 47 0.57 -15.35 2.83
C VAL A 47 1.02 -14.65 1.56
N ALA A 48 0.18 -13.76 1.05
CA ALA A 48 0.54 -12.82 0.01
C ALA A 48 1.00 -11.53 0.65
N GLU A 49 2.25 -11.16 0.40
CA GLU A 49 2.87 -9.95 0.93
C GLU A 49 3.02 -8.89 -0.15
N TYR A 50 2.74 -7.64 0.22
CA TYR A 50 2.88 -6.49 -0.66
C TYR A 50 3.76 -5.44 0.03
N ALA A 51 4.81 -4.99 -0.67
CA ALA A 51 5.61 -3.86 -0.24
C ALA A 51 5.06 -2.57 -0.87
N CYS A 52 4.77 -1.57 -0.04
CA CYS A 52 4.41 -0.24 -0.52
C CYS A 52 5.55 0.33 -1.37
N LYS A 53 5.20 1.01 -2.47
CA LYS A 53 6.14 1.72 -3.33
C LYS A 53 6.82 2.86 -2.56
N GLU A 54 7.90 3.39 -3.13
CA GLU A 54 8.61 4.53 -2.58
C GLU A 54 7.67 5.70 -2.29
N GLY A 55 7.89 6.37 -1.16
CA GLY A 55 7.06 7.48 -0.70
C GLY A 55 5.62 7.12 -0.31
N HIS A 56 5.32 5.83 -0.10
CA HIS A 56 4.01 5.37 0.37
C HIS A 56 4.13 4.44 1.60
N THR A 57 3.10 4.46 2.44
CA THR A 57 2.90 3.53 3.58
C THR A 57 1.43 3.13 3.67
N ALA A 58 1.14 2.06 4.42
CA ALA A 58 -0.22 1.54 4.60
C ALA A 58 -1.22 2.57 5.15
N ASP A 59 -0.74 3.53 5.95
CA ASP A 59 -1.54 4.56 6.60
C ASP A 59 -1.19 6.00 6.17
N GLY A 60 -0.15 6.18 5.34
CA GLY A 60 0.34 7.49 4.89
C GLY A 60 1.21 8.21 5.92
N LEU A 61 1.58 7.57 7.03
CA LEU A 61 2.50 8.12 8.02
C LEU A 61 3.95 7.78 7.67
N VAL A 62 4.89 8.67 7.99
CA VAL A 62 6.34 8.49 7.73
C VAL A 62 6.87 7.20 8.36
N LEU A 63 6.44 6.93 9.59
CA LEU A 63 6.76 5.72 10.37
C LEU A 63 5.70 4.61 10.21
N GLY A 64 4.78 4.79 9.26
CA GLY A 64 3.72 3.85 8.97
C GLY A 64 4.22 2.50 8.45
N PRO A 65 3.40 1.45 8.52
CA PRO A 65 3.75 0.14 7.98
C PRO A 65 4.03 0.22 6.46
N ARG A 66 5.10 -0.45 6.01
CA ARG A 66 5.47 -0.53 4.58
C ARG A 66 5.08 -1.85 3.92
N ARG A 67 4.48 -2.77 4.69
CA ARG A 67 4.09 -4.10 4.25
C ARG A 67 2.61 -4.33 4.55
N VAL A 68 1.90 -4.86 3.57
CA VAL A 68 0.49 -5.25 3.67
C VAL A 68 0.42 -6.75 3.43
N LEU A 69 -0.34 -7.45 4.27
CA LEU A 69 -0.42 -8.91 4.26
C LEU A 69 -1.85 -9.38 4.07
N TYR A 70 -2.01 -10.30 3.12
CA TYR A 70 -3.23 -11.05 2.90
C TYR A 70 -2.96 -12.54 3.12
N ARG A 71 -3.93 -13.27 3.67
CA ARG A 71 -3.85 -14.72 3.90
C ARG A 71 -4.91 -15.44 3.10
N CYS A 72 -4.55 -16.57 2.49
CA CYS A 72 -5.51 -17.45 1.85
C CYS A 72 -6.44 -18.07 2.90
N HIS A 73 -7.72 -17.70 2.86
CA HIS A 73 -8.76 -18.15 3.77
C HIS A 73 -9.48 -19.40 3.25
N ILE A 74 -10.14 -20.17 4.13
CA ILE A 74 -10.90 -21.40 3.79
C ILE A 74 -12.01 -21.19 2.74
N SER A 75 -12.42 -19.95 2.49
CA SER A 75 -13.33 -19.60 1.40
C SER A 75 -12.72 -19.77 0.00
N GLY A 76 -11.39 -19.90 -0.11
CA GLY A 76 -10.63 -19.84 -1.36
C GLY A 76 -10.37 -18.40 -1.83
N LEU A 77 -10.42 -17.43 -0.91
CA LEU A 77 -10.17 -16.02 -1.18
C LEU A 77 -9.10 -15.49 -0.22
N PHE A 78 -8.26 -14.59 -0.71
CA PHE A 78 -7.36 -13.84 0.15
C PHE A 78 -8.14 -12.88 1.04
N ARG A 79 -7.81 -12.85 2.33
CA ARG A 79 -8.39 -11.95 3.32
C ARG A 79 -7.28 -11.17 4.02
N PRO A 80 -7.53 -9.90 4.40
CA PRO A 80 -6.53 -9.11 5.10
C PRO A 80 -6.18 -9.78 6.43
N VAL A 81 -4.88 -9.80 6.77
CA VAL A 81 -4.41 -10.37 8.05
C VAL A 81 -4.77 -9.46 9.24
N ARG A 82 -4.83 -8.15 9.00
CA ARG A 82 -5.26 -7.15 9.98
C ARG A 82 -6.29 -6.24 9.36
N VAL A 83 -5.86 -5.07 8.90
CA VAL A 83 -6.70 -4.06 8.27
C VAL A 83 -6.78 -4.35 6.78
N ASP A 84 -7.95 -4.15 6.20
CA ASP A 84 -8.10 -4.21 4.75
C ASP A 84 -7.47 -2.97 4.11
N ILE A 85 -6.33 -3.17 3.44
CA ILE A 85 -5.54 -2.10 2.84
C ILE A 85 -5.42 -2.41 1.36
N THR A 86 -6.32 -1.81 0.59
CA THR A 86 -6.37 -1.94 -0.87
C THR A 86 -5.50 -0.90 -1.58
N GLU A 87 -4.92 0.05 -0.84
CA GLU A 87 -3.98 1.05 -1.34
C GLU A 87 -2.93 1.42 -0.28
N CYS A 88 -1.67 1.55 -0.68
CA CYS A 88 -0.70 2.30 0.11
C CYS A 88 -0.88 3.80 -0.17
N LYS A 89 -0.94 4.59 0.90
CA LYS A 89 -1.14 6.04 0.85
C LYS A 89 0.20 6.77 0.77
N PRO A 90 0.26 7.90 0.06
CA PRO A 90 1.48 8.70 0.02
C PRO A 90 1.83 9.22 1.42
N LEU A 91 3.11 9.36 1.69
CA LEU A 91 3.62 9.91 2.94
C LEU A 91 3.14 11.35 3.13
N ARG A 92 2.64 11.66 4.31
CA ARG A 92 2.28 13.02 4.73
C ARG A 92 3.51 13.74 5.27
N CYS A 93 3.94 14.80 4.59
CA CYS A 93 5.11 15.61 4.97
C CYS A 93 4.76 16.73 5.95
N GLY A 94 3.48 17.10 6.04
CA GLY A 94 2.99 18.22 6.86
C GLY A 94 2.47 19.36 5.99
N ALA A 95 2.13 20.49 6.61
CA ALA A 95 1.69 21.67 5.89
C ALA A 95 2.84 22.70 5.82
N PRO A 96 2.96 23.45 4.71
CA PRO A 96 3.93 24.52 4.61
C PRO A 96 3.53 25.65 5.57
N PHE A 97 4.53 26.36 6.07
CA PHE A 97 4.42 27.45 7.02
C PHE A 97 5.23 28.64 6.51
N GLU A 98 4.95 29.85 7.01
CA GLU A 98 5.78 31.01 6.66
C GLU A 98 7.18 30.87 7.27
N LEU A 99 8.19 31.08 6.44
CA LEU A 99 9.56 31.16 6.89
C LEU A 99 9.92 32.63 7.15
N PRO A 100 10.87 32.93 8.04
CA PRO A 100 11.39 34.28 8.17
C PRO A 100 11.85 34.81 6.81
N HIS A 101 11.26 35.92 6.37
CA HIS A 101 11.54 36.57 5.09
C HIS A 101 11.29 35.72 3.83
N ALA A 102 10.45 34.68 3.89
CA ALA A 102 10.05 33.92 2.71
C ALA A 102 8.63 33.32 2.86
N TYR A 103 7.92 33.16 1.74
CA TYR A 103 6.56 32.64 1.72
C TYR A 103 6.39 31.51 0.70
N PRO A 104 5.52 30.52 0.97
CA PRO A 104 5.26 29.45 0.03
C PRO A 104 4.47 29.98 -1.18
N THR A 105 4.84 29.52 -2.37
CA THR A 105 4.27 29.94 -3.65
C THR A 105 3.53 28.82 -4.38
N SER A 106 3.88 27.55 -4.13
CA SER A 106 3.25 26.41 -4.80
C SER A 106 2.11 25.75 -4.03
N HIS A 107 1.99 26.02 -2.72
CA HIS A 107 0.96 25.44 -1.85
C HIS A 107 0.49 26.47 -0.82
N LYS A 108 -0.77 26.35 -0.37
CA LYS A 108 -1.30 27.22 0.66
C LYS A 108 -0.76 26.82 2.04
N ILE A 109 -0.53 27.82 2.88
CA ILE A 109 -0.18 27.60 4.29
C ILE A 109 -1.28 26.78 4.95
N GLY A 110 -0.90 25.75 5.71
CA GLY A 110 -1.85 24.84 6.37
C GLY A 110 -2.42 23.73 5.48
N GLU A 111 -2.15 23.73 4.17
CA GLU A 111 -2.55 22.65 3.27
C GLU A 111 -1.58 21.46 3.38
N ALA A 112 -2.12 20.26 3.61
CA ALA A 112 -1.28 19.07 3.76
C ALA A 112 -0.57 18.71 2.46
N VAL A 113 0.75 18.58 2.52
CA VAL A 113 1.62 18.16 1.42
C VAL A 113 1.89 16.66 1.57
N VAL A 114 1.81 15.95 0.44
CA VAL A 114 2.06 14.51 0.38
C VAL A 114 3.09 14.17 -0.69
N TYR A 115 3.84 13.09 -0.51
CA TYR A 115 4.79 12.62 -1.52
C TYR A 115 4.10 12.39 -2.89
N PRO A 116 4.74 12.74 -4.04
CA PRO A 116 6.07 13.35 -4.21
C PRO A 116 6.02 14.89 -4.35
N GLN A 117 4.99 15.55 -3.83
CA GLN A 117 4.85 17.00 -3.95
C GLN A 117 5.99 17.72 -3.24
N ARG A 118 6.35 18.90 -3.75
CA ARG A 118 7.38 19.78 -3.18
C ARG A 118 6.86 21.20 -3.05
N VAL A 119 7.33 21.92 -2.04
CA VAL A 119 6.88 23.28 -1.74
C VAL A 119 7.92 24.29 -2.21
N ASN A 120 7.56 25.16 -3.14
CA ASN A 120 8.43 26.25 -3.57
C ASN A 120 8.20 27.47 -2.69
N TYR A 121 9.28 28.07 -2.21
CA TYR A 121 9.28 29.32 -1.47
C TYR A 121 9.91 30.43 -2.31
N SER A 122 9.40 31.65 -2.13
CA SER A 122 10.04 32.87 -2.63
C SER A 122 10.54 33.67 -1.45
N CYS A 123 11.77 34.16 -1.55
CA CYS A 123 12.32 35.14 -0.63
C CYS A 123 11.62 36.49 -0.84
N ASN A 124 11.47 37.24 0.25
CA ASN A 124 11.04 38.62 0.22
C ASN A 124 12.09 39.50 -0.47
N GLU A 125 11.69 40.72 -0.84
CA GLU A 125 12.61 41.67 -1.47
C GLU A 125 13.87 41.89 -0.63
N HIS A 126 15.03 41.89 -1.28
CA HIS A 126 16.38 41.97 -0.67
C HIS A 126 16.83 40.75 0.15
N PHE A 127 16.12 39.62 0.10
CA PHE A 127 16.57 38.36 0.67
C PHE A 127 16.88 37.34 -0.43
N THR A 128 17.90 36.51 -0.19
CA THR A 128 18.27 35.39 -1.05
C THR A 128 18.35 34.10 -0.22
N ALA A 129 18.18 32.95 -0.87
CA ALA A 129 18.11 31.66 -0.18
C ALA A 129 19.43 31.23 0.47
N ASN A 130 20.56 31.85 0.08
CA ASN A 130 21.90 31.59 0.63
C ASN A 130 22.56 32.83 1.26
N GLY A 131 21.91 34.00 1.24
CA GLY A 131 22.44 35.24 1.81
C GLY A 131 23.51 35.94 0.97
N GLU A 132 23.72 35.54 -0.28
CA GLU A 132 24.62 36.22 -1.23
C GLU A 132 23.87 37.32 -2.00
N ASP A 133 24.57 38.40 -2.38
CA ASP A 133 23.99 39.58 -3.07
C ASP A 133 23.30 39.22 -4.41
N ASP A 134 23.79 38.19 -5.11
CA ASP A 134 23.20 37.65 -6.35
C ASP A 134 22.69 36.20 -6.17
N GLY A 135 22.38 35.85 -4.93
CA GLY A 135 21.87 34.54 -4.56
C GLY A 135 20.46 34.26 -5.11
N PRO A 136 20.06 32.99 -5.23
CA PRO A 136 18.74 32.64 -5.74
C PRO A 136 17.62 33.15 -4.81
N SER A 137 16.60 33.79 -5.37
CA SER A 137 15.43 34.30 -4.64
C SER A 137 14.32 33.24 -4.42
N LYS A 138 14.57 31.99 -4.82
CA LYS A 138 13.63 30.87 -4.69
C LYS A 138 14.32 29.65 -4.11
N MET A 139 13.59 28.89 -3.31
CA MET A 139 14.06 27.62 -2.74
C MET A 139 12.94 26.59 -2.70
N GLU A 140 13.30 25.31 -2.61
CA GLU A 140 12.36 24.19 -2.54
C GLU A 140 12.45 23.53 -1.15
N GLY A 141 11.30 23.35 -0.50
CA GLY A 141 11.15 22.60 0.75
C GLY A 141 10.49 21.25 0.48
N THR A 142 10.97 20.21 1.17
CA THR A 142 10.48 18.82 1.12
C THR A 142 9.80 18.41 2.40
#